data_AF-U4QRS5-F1
#
_entry.id   AF-U4QRS5-F1
#
_cell.length_a   1.000
_cell.length_b   1.000
_cell.length_c   1.000
_cell.angle_alpha   90.00
_cell.angle_beta   90.00
_cell.angle_gamma   90.00
#
_symmetry.space_group_name_H-M   'P 1'
#
loop_
_entity.id
_entity.type
_entity.pdbx_description
1 polymer ?
#
loop_
_entity_poly.entity_id
_entity_poly.type
_entity_poly.pdbx_seq_one_letter_code
_entity_poly.pdbx_strand_id
1 'polypeptide(L)'
;MASGIGKWLFILGIVLLGSAGQNPLFSKSPSLLFPESAFAAGDPSEKLIQTSNRYDTVVSQALAKYHRAAQKARKVYLESKRKAENLYVKEATDASTMVTTKVNQIRDSLTAGAMKESATRQIKAAVATYAKKISQAYAEREKSLRQAVRVYAKSLSMAAGQFQHDLEKAEKSLSSNHP
;
A
#
# COMPACT_ATOMS: atom_id res chain seq x y z
N MET A 1 -19.93 22.06 10.22
CA MET A 1 -18.86 22.11 11.25
C MET A 1 -18.92 20.82 12.05
N ALA A 2 -17.75 20.24 12.35
CA ALA A 2 -17.47 19.14 13.29
C ALA A 2 -18.20 17.80 13.04
N SER A 3 -17.62 16.61 13.16
CA SER A 3 -16.29 16.15 13.53
C SER A 3 -16.27 14.63 13.25
N GLY A 4 -15.50 14.19 12.25
CA GLY A 4 -15.39 12.77 11.84
C GLY A 4 -14.07 12.11 12.27
N ILE A 5 -13.41 12.64 13.31
CA ILE A 5 -12.03 12.26 13.69
C ILE A 5 -12.00 11.18 14.80
N GLY A 6 -13.15 10.78 15.35
CA GLY A 6 -13.21 9.92 16.54
C GLY A 6 -12.92 8.42 16.38
N LYS A 7 -12.68 7.88 15.17
CA LYS A 7 -12.62 6.41 14.97
C LYS A 7 -11.25 5.82 14.62
N TRP A 8 -10.19 6.63 14.51
CA TRP A 8 -8.87 6.15 14.08
C TRP A 8 -7.82 5.96 15.20
N LEU A 9 -8.19 6.14 16.47
CA LEU A 9 -7.24 6.08 17.58
C LEU A 9 -7.24 4.77 18.39
N PHE A 10 -7.97 3.73 17.98
CA PHE A 10 -8.08 2.50 18.78
C PHE A 10 -7.04 1.40 18.46
N ILE A 11 -6.19 1.56 17.45
CA ILE A 11 -5.25 0.50 16.99
C ILE A 11 -3.82 0.73 17.49
N LEU A 12 -3.60 1.48 18.57
CA LEU A 12 -2.25 1.72 19.10
C LEU A 12 -2.05 1.35 20.58
N GLY A 13 -2.94 0.56 21.18
CA GLY A 13 -2.98 0.36 22.65
C GLY A 13 -2.81 -1.06 23.20
N ILE A 14 -2.59 -2.11 22.39
CA ILE A 14 -2.59 -3.52 22.88
C ILE A 14 -1.28 -4.25 22.57
N VAL A 15 -0.12 -3.63 22.83
CA VAL A 15 1.19 -4.31 22.70
C VAL A 15 2.05 -4.19 23.96
N LEU A 16 1.58 -3.54 25.02
CA LEU A 16 2.33 -3.43 26.28
C LEU A 16 1.37 -3.62 27.46
N LEU A 17 1.81 -4.37 28.48
CA LEU A 17 1.09 -4.96 29.63
C LEU A 17 0.52 -6.36 29.35
N GLY A 18 0.92 -7.44 30.01
CA GLY A 18 1.86 -7.58 31.12
C GLY A 18 1.92 -9.05 31.53
N SER A 19 3.14 -9.55 31.68
CA SER A 19 3.46 -10.86 32.23
C SER A 19 3.59 -10.75 33.76
N ALA A 20 2.78 -11.52 34.50
CA ALA A 20 2.95 -11.96 35.91
C ALA A 20 1.68 -12.78 36.24
N GLY A 21 1.66 -13.96 36.85
CA GLY A 21 2.50 -14.57 37.88
C GLY A 21 1.62 -14.91 39.09
N GLN A 22 1.69 -16.15 39.60
CA GLN A 22 1.21 -16.68 40.90
C GLN A 22 -0.15 -17.43 41.00
N ASN A 23 -0.07 -18.76 40.92
CA ASN A 23 -0.37 -19.84 41.89
C ASN A 23 -1.57 -19.83 42.89
N PRO A 24 -2.03 -21.03 43.31
CA PRO A 24 -3.40 -21.36 43.74
C PRO A 24 -3.55 -21.41 45.27
N LEU A 25 -4.78 -21.53 45.81
CA LEU A 25 -5.09 -22.18 47.11
C LEU A 25 -6.60 -22.19 47.44
N PHE A 26 -7.08 -23.37 47.89
CA PHE A 26 -8.32 -23.65 48.67
C PHE A 26 -9.69 -23.41 47.97
N SER A 27 -10.75 -24.22 48.14
CA SER A 27 -11.01 -25.44 48.92
C SER A 27 -12.40 -25.99 48.55
N LYS A 28 -12.61 -27.28 48.85
CA LYS A 28 -13.88 -27.89 49.27
C LYS A 28 -14.93 -28.23 48.19
N SER A 29 -14.95 -29.51 47.84
CA SER A 29 -16.12 -30.24 47.35
C SER A 29 -17.28 -30.15 48.35
N PRO A 30 -18.52 -30.17 47.85
CA PRO A 30 -19.44 -31.19 48.32
C PRO A 30 -20.03 -31.98 47.15
N SER A 31 -20.04 -33.29 47.36
CA SER A 31 -20.73 -34.30 46.57
C SER A 31 -22.23 -33.97 46.42
N LEU A 32 -22.65 -33.67 45.20
CA LEU A 32 -24.04 -33.79 44.77
C LEU A 32 -24.15 -35.02 43.86
N LEU A 33 -24.82 -36.03 44.40
CA LEU A 33 -25.37 -37.16 43.66
C LEU A 33 -26.30 -36.62 42.56
N PHE A 34 -25.93 -36.81 41.29
CA PHE A 34 -26.87 -36.75 40.19
C PHE A 34 -26.73 -38.02 39.34
N PRO A 35 -27.85 -38.63 38.93
CA PRO A 35 -27.87 -39.91 38.25
C PRO A 35 -27.19 -39.83 36.88
N GLU A 36 -26.45 -40.89 36.53
CA GLU A 36 -26.04 -41.18 35.16
C GLU A 36 -27.28 -41.23 34.24
N SER A 37 -27.57 -40.14 33.52
CA SER A 37 -28.38 -40.17 32.29
C SER A 37 -28.56 -38.77 31.70
N ALA A 38 -27.52 -38.25 31.02
CA ALA A 38 -27.68 -37.27 29.94
C ALA A 38 -26.38 -37.09 29.11
N PHE A 39 -25.61 -38.14 28.85
CA PHE A 39 -24.55 -38.10 27.83
C PHE A 39 -25.15 -38.27 26.43
N ALA A 40 -25.79 -37.23 25.89
CA ALA A 40 -26.13 -37.14 24.46
C ALA A 40 -26.54 -35.73 24.00
N ALA A 41 -25.98 -34.67 24.59
CA ALA A 41 -26.01 -33.34 24.00
C ALA A 41 -24.60 -32.80 24.07
N GLY A 42 -23.85 -32.87 22.95
CA GLY A 42 -22.53 -32.27 22.86
C GLY A 42 -22.60 -30.84 23.38
N ASP A 43 -21.76 -30.54 24.37
CA ASP A 43 -21.83 -29.34 25.19
C ASP A 43 -21.91 -28.09 24.28
N PRO A 44 -22.97 -27.26 24.37
CA PRO A 44 -23.07 -26.06 23.55
C PRO A 44 -21.84 -25.16 23.68
N SER A 45 -21.11 -25.24 24.81
CA SER A 45 -19.83 -24.57 25.04
C SER A 45 -18.73 -25.02 24.07
N GLU A 46 -18.57 -26.33 23.81
CA GLU A 46 -17.53 -26.82 22.88
C GLU A 46 -17.82 -26.43 21.43
N LYS A 47 -19.10 -26.42 21.03
CA LYS A 47 -19.50 -25.95 19.70
C LYS A 47 -19.22 -24.46 19.51
N LEU A 48 -19.49 -23.64 20.52
CA LEU A 48 -19.19 -22.20 20.51
C LEU A 48 -17.68 -21.92 20.46
N ILE A 49 -16.88 -22.69 21.20
CA ILE A 49 -15.41 -22.58 21.16
C ILE A 49 -14.88 -22.98 19.78
N GLN A 50 -15.41 -24.05 19.17
CA GLN A 50 -15.01 -24.45 17.81
C GLN A 50 -15.43 -23.44 16.74
N THR A 51 -16.62 -22.84 16.81
CA THR A 51 -17.06 -21.82 15.84
C THR A 51 -16.28 -20.52 16.00
N SER A 52 -15.97 -20.09 17.23
CA SER A 52 -15.08 -18.95 17.49
C SER A 52 -13.69 -19.17 16.90
N ASN A 53 -13.06 -20.33 17.17
CA ASN A 53 -11.73 -20.64 16.63
C ASN A 53 -11.71 -20.68 15.09
N ARG A 54 -12.82 -21.11 14.45
CA ARG A 54 -12.97 -21.07 12.99
C ARG A 54 -13.09 -19.65 12.47
N TYR A 55 -13.85 -18.78 13.15
CA TYR A 55 -13.96 -17.37 12.78
C TYR A 55 -12.61 -16.66 12.87
N ASP A 56 -11.89 -16.80 13.98
CA ASP A 56 -10.57 -16.20 14.18
C ASP A 56 -9.58 -16.65 13.10
N THR A 57 -9.64 -17.92 12.71
CA THR A 57 -8.84 -18.46 11.61
C THR A 57 -9.18 -17.78 10.27
N VAL A 58 -10.46 -17.60 9.96
CA VAL A 58 -10.92 -16.95 8.72
C VAL A 58 -10.52 -15.47 8.71
N VAL A 59 -10.70 -14.76 9.82
CA VAL A 59 -10.30 -13.35 9.97
C VAL A 59 -8.78 -13.20 9.78
N SER A 60 -7.98 -14.06 10.43
CA SER A 60 -6.52 -14.07 10.31
C SER A 60 -6.09 -14.34 8.86
N GLN A 61 -6.72 -15.29 8.17
CA GLN A 61 -6.44 -15.58 6.76
C GLN A 61 -6.84 -14.42 5.84
N ALA A 62 -7.99 -13.79 6.07
CA ALA A 62 -8.45 -12.63 5.31
C ALA A 62 -7.49 -11.44 5.50
N LEU A 63 -7.03 -11.20 6.73
CA LEU A 63 -6.06 -10.17 7.06
C LEU A 63 -4.71 -10.43 6.37
N ALA A 64 -4.23 -11.67 6.38
CA ALA A 64 -3.00 -12.06 5.68
C ALA A 64 -3.12 -11.85 4.15
N LYS A 65 -4.27 -12.19 3.55
CA LYS A 65 -4.54 -11.94 2.12
C LYS A 65 -4.55 -10.44 1.82
N TYR A 66 -5.20 -9.64 2.66
CA TYR A 66 -5.23 -8.18 2.54
C TYR A 66 -3.81 -7.59 2.55
N HIS A 67 -2.99 -7.95 3.55
CA HIS A 67 -1.62 -7.44 3.64
C HIS A 67 -0.76 -7.84 2.45
N ARG A 68 -0.86 -9.10 1.97
CA ARG A 68 -0.15 -9.55 0.75
C ARG A 68 -0.58 -8.75 -0.48
N ALA A 69 -1.88 -8.51 -0.64
CA ALA A 69 -2.41 -7.70 -1.74
C ALA A 69 -1.92 -6.24 -1.66
N ALA A 70 -1.93 -5.64 -0.47
CA ALA A 70 -1.44 -4.28 -0.25
C ALA A 70 0.08 -4.16 -0.52
N GLN A 71 0.87 -5.14 -0.07
CA GLN A 71 2.31 -5.19 -0.36
C GLN A 71 2.58 -5.33 -1.86
N LYS A 72 1.83 -6.19 -2.57
CA LYS A 72 1.93 -6.33 -4.03
C LYS A 72 1.59 -5.03 -4.74
N ALA A 73 0.50 -4.37 -4.35
CA ALA A 73 0.09 -3.07 -4.90
C ALA A 73 1.19 -2.02 -4.68
N ARG A 74 1.78 -1.97 -3.49
CA ARG A 74 2.89 -1.05 -3.16
C ARG A 74 4.12 -1.33 -4.02
N LYS A 75 4.49 -2.59 -4.21
CA LYS A 75 5.62 -2.98 -5.07
C LYS A 75 5.42 -2.50 -6.51
N VAL A 76 4.24 -2.74 -7.09
CA VAL A 76 3.91 -2.29 -8.46
C VAL A 76 3.95 -0.77 -8.59
N TYR A 77 3.44 -0.05 -7.58
CA TYR A 77 3.51 1.41 -7.53
C TYR A 77 4.97 1.91 -7.51
N LEU A 78 5.80 1.36 -6.63
CA LEU A 78 7.21 1.75 -6.51
C LEU A 78 8.00 1.45 -7.78
N GLU A 79 7.77 0.30 -8.42
CA GLU A 79 8.39 -0.03 -9.71
C GLU A 79 7.97 0.95 -10.81
N SER A 80 6.68 1.30 -10.88
CA SER A 80 6.16 2.25 -11.86
C SER A 80 6.70 3.66 -11.62
N LYS A 81 6.78 4.09 -10.35
CA LYS A 81 7.41 5.35 -9.95
C LYS A 81 8.88 5.39 -10.39
N ARG A 82 9.65 4.35 -10.07
CA ARG A 82 11.07 4.26 -10.43
C ARG A 82 11.26 4.33 -11.95
N LYS A 83 10.43 3.63 -12.73
CA LYS A 83 10.49 3.67 -14.20
C LYS A 83 10.22 5.08 -14.73
N ALA A 84 9.21 5.78 -14.21
CA ALA A 84 8.90 7.14 -14.62
C ALA A 84 10.02 8.14 -14.26
N GLU A 85 10.63 7.98 -13.08
CA GLU A 85 11.77 8.81 -12.66
C GLU A 85 13.01 8.55 -13.50
N ASN A 86 13.34 7.29 -13.77
CA ASN A 86 14.48 6.92 -14.61
C ASN A 86 14.32 7.43 -16.05
N LEU A 87 13.10 7.37 -16.60
CA LEU A 87 12.82 7.90 -17.93
C LEU A 87 13.05 9.41 -17.98
N TYR A 88 12.56 10.16 -16.98
CA TYR A 88 12.81 11.59 -16.88
C TYR A 88 14.31 11.91 -16.78
N VAL A 89 15.05 11.20 -15.93
CA VAL A 89 16.50 11.40 -15.78
C VAL A 89 17.23 11.14 -17.09
N LYS A 90 16.85 10.09 -17.81
CA LYS A 90 17.41 9.77 -19.12
C LYS A 90 17.15 10.90 -20.13
N GLU A 91 15.90 11.31 -20.30
CA GLU A 91 15.53 12.39 -21.21
C GLU A 91 16.21 13.72 -20.84
N ALA A 92 16.36 14.00 -19.54
CA ALA A 92 17.06 15.18 -19.07
C ALA A 92 18.55 15.14 -19.38
N THR A 93 19.18 13.98 -19.23
CA THR A 93 20.60 13.76 -19.58
C THR A 93 20.83 13.88 -21.08
N ASP A 94 19.94 13.28 -21.89
CA ASP A 94 20.01 13.35 -23.35
C ASP A 94 19.81 14.79 -23.85
N ALA A 95 18.85 15.53 -23.28
CA ALA A 95 18.63 16.94 -23.59
C ALA A 95 19.84 17.81 -23.18
N SER A 96 20.43 17.57 -22.01
CA SER A 96 21.63 18.28 -21.55
C SER A 96 22.81 18.02 -22.47
N THR A 97 23.05 16.75 -22.85
CA THR A 97 24.12 16.36 -23.77
C THR A 97 23.96 17.05 -25.13
N MET A 98 22.73 17.06 -25.66
CA MET A 98 22.41 17.73 -26.92
C MET A 98 22.76 19.23 -26.90
N VAL A 99 22.40 19.95 -25.84
CA VAL A 99 22.75 21.37 -25.70
C VAL A 99 24.25 21.56 -25.61
N THR A 100 24.93 20.77 -24.78
CA THR A 100 26.39 20.85 -24.61
C THR A 100 27.10 20.64 -25.94
N THR A 101 26.73 19.61 -26.70
CA THR A 101 27.27 19.37 -28.05
C THR A 101 27.00 20.55 -28.97
N LYS A 102 25.79 21.12 -28.94
CA LYS A 102 25.44 22.27 -29.79
C LYS A 102 26.22 23.53 -29.43
N VAL A 103 26.39 23.80 -28.14
CA VAL A 103 27.19 24.94 -27.64
C VAL A 103 28.66 24.78 -28.05
N ASN A 104 29.22 23.58 -27.96
CA ASN A 104 30.58 23.30 -28.43
C ASN A 104 30.71 23.53 -29.94
N GLN A 105 29.77 23.04 -30.75
CA GLN A 105 29.75 23.31 -32.20
C GLN A 105 29.69 24.81 -32.53
N ILE A 106 28.91 25.58 -31.77
CA ILE A 106 28.81 27.03 -31.94
C ILE A 106 30.12 27.72 -31.56
N ARG A 107 30.74 27.31 -30.44
CA ARG A 107 32.05 27.81 -30.01
C ARG A 107 33.11 27.56 -31.09
N ASP A 108 33.17 26.35 -31.62
CA ASP A 108 34.16 25.95 -32.62
C ASP A 108 33.94 26.72 -33.95
N SER A 109 32.67 26.97 -34.32
CA SER A 109 32.31 27.81 -35.47
C SER A 109 32.69 29.28 -35.26
N LEU A 110 32.53 29.80 -34.04
CA LEU A 110 32.96 31.16 -33.69
C LEU A 110 34.48 31.33 -33.79
N THR A 111 35.25 30.34 -33.31
CA THR A 111 36.72 30.34 -33.46
C THR A 111 37.16 30.24 -34.91
N ALA A 112 36.34 29.64 -35.78
CA ALA A 112 36.57 29.57 -37.23
C ALA A 112 36.11 30.82 -38.01
N GLY A 113 35.66 31.89 -37.33
CA GLY A 113 35.32 33.17 -37.96
C GLY A 113 33.82 33.41 -38.23
N ALA A 114 32.91 32.61 -37.64
CA ALA A 114 31.47 32.86 -37.76
C ALA A 114 31.02 34.16 -37.06
N MET A 115 29.96 34.79 -37.57
CA MET A 115 29.39 36.02 -36.97
C MET A 115 28.78 35.78 -35.59
N LYS A 116 29.15 36.63 -34.61
CA LYS A 116 28.68 36.58 -33.21
C LYS A 116 27.15 36.59 -33.06
N GLU A 117 26.45 37.32 -33.91
CA GLU A 117 24.99 37.43 -33.84
C GLU A 117 24.29 36.12 -34.24
N SER A 118 24.83 35.40 -35.24
CA SER A 118 24.36 34.07 -35.64
C SER A 118 24.55 33.06 -34.50
N ALA A 119 25.72 33.05 -33.86
CA ALA A 119 25.99 32.20 -32.71
C ALA A 119 25.03 32.46 -31.54
N THR A 120 24.74 33.73 -31.24
CA THR A 120 23.79 34.10 -30.17
C THR A 120 22.39 33.57 -30.46
N ARG A 121 21.91 33.66 -31.70
CA ARG A 121 20.61 33.09 -32.11
C ARG A 121 20.59 31.57 -31.99
N GLN A 122 21.67 30.89 -32.38
CA GLN A 122 21.79 29.43 -32.28
C GLN A 122 21.81 28.95 -30.82
N ILE A 123 22.51 29.66 -29.92
CA ILE A 123 22.51 29.35 -28.48
C ILE A 123 21.08 29.49 -27.91
N LYS A 124 20.39 30.59 -28.22
CA LYS A 124 18.99 30.78 -27.77
C LYS A 124 18.07 29.67 -28.26
N ALA A 125 18.22 29.25 -29.53
CA ALA A 125 17.44 28.14 -30.09
C ALA A 125 17.75 26.79 -29.39
N ALA A 126 19.02 26.52 -29.08
CA ALA A 126 19.42 25.32 -28.35
C ALA A 126 18.83 25.28 -26.93
N VAL A 127 18.89 26.41 -26.21
CA VAL A 127 18.30 26.55 -24.86
C VAL A 127 16.77 26.39 -24.91
N ALA A 128 16.10 27.00 -25.89
CA ALA A 128 14.66 26.84 -26.06
C ALA A 128 14.26 25.39 -26.34
N THR A 129 15.06 24.68 -27.15
CA THR A 129 14.85 23.25 -27.44
C THR A 129 15.00 22.40 -26.18
N TYR A 130 16.00 22.67 -25.35
CA TYR A 130 16.17 22.01 -24.06
C TYR A 130 15.01 22.25 -23.12
N ALA A 131 14.60 23.50 -22.94
CA ALA A 131 13.46 23.85 -22.09
C ALA A 131 12.19 23.10 -22.53
N LYS A 132 11.94 23.02 -23.85
CA LYS A 132 10.83 22.26 -24.40
C LYS A 132 10.93 20.76 -24.08
N LYS A 133 12.10 20.14 -24.30
CA LYS A 133 12.32 18.71 -24.04
C LYS A 133 12.15 18.35 -22.55
N ILE A 134 12.74 19.13 -21.66
CA ILE A 134 12.62 18.92 -20.21
C ILE A 134 11.17 19.09 -19.75
N SER A 135 10.47 20.10 -20.25
CA SER A 135 9.06 20.32 -19.93
C SER A 135 8.18 19.15 -20.39
N GLN A 136 8.40 18.64 -21.60
CA GLN A 136 7.71 17.45 -22.11
C GLN A 136 8.00 16.21 -21.26
N ALA A 137 9.27 15.93 -20.97
CA ALA A 137 9.67 14.80 -20.13
C ALA A 137 9.08 14.89 -18.71
N TYR A 138 8.99 16.10 -18.14
CA TYR A 138 8.36 16.33 -16.85
C TYR A 138 6.86 16.03 -16.90
N ALA A 139 6.15 16.52 -17.91
CA ALA A 139 4.72 16.25 -18.08
C ALA A 139 4.42 14.75 -18.25
N GLU A 140 5.26 14.03 -19.00
CA GLU A 140 5.16 12.58 -19.16
C GLU A 140 5.41 11.82 -17.85
N ARG A 141 6.43 12.24 -17.07
CA ARG A 141 6.68 11.72 -15.73
C ARG A 141 5.46 11.92 -14.84
N GLU A 142 4.89 13.12 -14.77
CA GLU A 142 3.70 13.40 -13.95
C GLU A 142 2.48 12.59 -14.39
N LYS A 143 2.25 12.43 -15.70
CA LYS A 143 1.16 11.60 -16.23
C LYS A 143 1.33 10.14 -15.78
N SER A 144 2.54 9.62 -15.88
CA SER A 144 2.88 8.25 -15.47
C SER A 144 2.71 8.05 -13.96
N LEU A 145 3.16 9.02 -13.14
CA LEU A 145 2.99 8.98 -11.69
C LEU A 145 1.50 9.03 -11.29
N ARG A 146 0.71 9.92 -11.90
CA ARG A 146 -0.74 9.99 -11.66
C ARG A 146 -1.44 8.68 -12.03
N GLN A 147 -1.02 8.01 -13.10
CA GLN A 147 -1.56 6.70 -13.45
C GLN A 147 -1.16 5.63 -12.44
N ALA A 148 0.11 5.60 -12.00
CA ALA A 148 0.58 4.66 -10.99
C ALA A 148 -0.17 4.82 -9.65
N VAL A 149 -0.43 6.06 -9.21
CA VAL A 149 -1.24 6.35 -8.02
C VAL A 149 -2.67 5.84 -8.19
N ARG A 150 -3.30 6.08 -9.35
CA ARG A 150 -4.66 5.59 -9.62
C ARG A 150 -4.75 4.06 -9.58
N VAL A 151 -3.79 3.38 -10.20
CA VAL A 151 -3.73 1.90 -10.17
C VAL A 151 -3.53 1.40 -8.73
N TYR A 152 -2.62 2.02 -7.98
CA TYR A 152 -2.38 1.68 -6.57
C TYR A 152 -3.64 1.83 -5.71
N ALA A 153 -4.31 2.98 -5.79
CA ALA A 153 -5.54 3.25 -5.07
C ALA A 153 -6.65 2.25 -5.41
N LYS A 154 -6.81 1.93 -6.71
CA LYS A 154 -7.76 0.90 -7.16
C LYS A 154 -7.43 -0.48 -6.57
N SER A 155 -6.17 -0.88 -6.59
CA SER A 155 -5.75 -2.17 -6.01
C SER A 155 -5.98 -2.23 -4.49
N LEU A 156 -5.75 -1.14 -3.77
CA LEU A 156 -6.04 -1.08 -2.33
C LEU A 156 -7.54 -1.14 -2.05
N SER A 157 -8.34 -0.43 -2.84
CA SER A 157 -9.81 -0.47 -2.72
C SER A 157 -10.35 -1.88 -2.97
N MET A 158 -9.85 -2.57 -4.00
CA MET A 158 -10.20 -3.98 -4.25
C MET A 158 -9.78 -4.90 -3.11
N ALA A 159 -8.57 -4.72 -2.55
CA ALA A 159 -8.10 -5.53 -1.43
C ALA A 159 -8.97 -5.31 -0.18
N ALA A 160 -9.34 -4.06 0.11
CA ALA A 160 -10.23 -3.72 1.22
C ALA A 160 -11.64 -4.29 1.02
N GLY A 161 -12.21 -4.19 -0.19
CA GLY A 161 -13.51 -4.78 -0.51
C GLY A 161 -13.51 -6.30 -0.38
N GLN A 162 -12.44 -6.98 -0.82
CA GLN A 162 -12.32 -8.42 -0.63
C GLN A 162 -12.19 -8.80 0.84
N PHE A 163 -11.43 -8.02 1.62
CA PHE A 163 -11.31 -8.24 3.05
C PHE A 163 -12.66 -8.11 3.76
N GLN A 164 -13.41 -7.03 3.47
CA GLN A 164 -14.75 -6.83 4.02
C GLN A 164 -15.69 -7.97 3.65
N HIS A 165 -15.70 -8.39 2.38
CA HIS A 165 -16.52 -9.52 1.93
C HIS A 165 -16.15 -10.83 2.64
N ASP A 166 -14.85 -11.10 2.86
CA ASP A 166 -14.39 -12.29 3.59
C ASP A 166 -14.84 -12.24 5.07
N LEU A 167 -14.84 -11.06 5.70
CA LEU A 167 -15.36 -10.86 7.06
C LEU A 167 -16.88 -11.07 7.12
N GLU A 168 -17.65 -10.45 6.23
CA GLU A 168 -19.12 -10.61 6.19
C GLU A 168 -19.52 -12.08 5.99
N LYS A 169 -18.77 -12.83 5.18
CA LYS A 169 -18.98 -14.27 5.01
C LYS A 169 -18.66 -15.05 6.28
N ALA A 170 -17.60 -14.68 7.00
CA ALA A 170 -17.24 -15.29 8.27
C ALA A 170 -18.31 -15.03 9.34
N GLU A 171 -18.82 -13.80 9.44
CA GLU A 171 -19.88 -13.40 10.36
C GLU A 171 -21.20 -14.12 10.07
N LYS A 172 -21.62 -14.19 8.80
CA LYS A 172 -22.82 -14.94 8.40
C LYS A 172 -22.72 -16.43 8.76
N SER A 173 -21.52 -17.00 8.68
CA SER A 173 -21.27 -18.41 9.04
C SER A 173 -21.31 -18.67 10.55
N LEU A 174 -21.05 -17.63 11.36
CA LEU A 174 -21.27 -17.66 12.81
C LEU A 174 -22.75 -17.56 13.15
N SER A 175 -23.47 -16.60 12.52
CA SER A 175 -24.88 -16.36 12.84
C SER A 175 -25.82 -17.48 12.38
N SER A 176 -25.50 -18.20 11.30
CA SER A 176 -26.33 -19.31 10.80
C SER A 176 -26.15 -20.63 11.57
N ASN A 177 -25.18 -20.72 12.47
CA ASN A 177 -24.93 -21.88 13.33
C ASN A 177 -25.52 -21.75 14.75
N HIS A 178 -26.28 -20.68 15.00
CA HIS A 178 -27.06 -20.50 16.23
C HIS A 178 -28.54 -20.82 15.97
N PRO A 179 -29.10 -21.93 16.51
CA PRO A 179 -30.55 -22.13 16.62
C PRO A 179 -31.17 -21.24 17.71
#